data_AF-A0A3E2J7L5-F1
#
_entry.id   AF-A0A3E2J7L5-F1
#
_cell.length_a   1.000
_cell.length_b   1.000
_cell.length_c   1.000
_cell.angle_alpha   90.00
_cell.angle_beta   90.00
_cell.angle_gamma   90.00
#
_symmetry.space_group_name_H-M   'P 1'
#
loop_
_entity.id
_entity.type
_entity.pdbx_description
1 polymer ?
#
loop_
_entity_poly.entity_id
_entity_poly.type
_entity_poly.pdbx_seq_one_letter_code
_entity_poly.pdbx_strand_id
1 'polypeptide(L)'
;MISLSAYQPNFKRELSRKHLKAGIWLDGTFDWVTDESSSYLGGEVRTLVQSFTKRQVTFYKFTIQNSSKAKLIPKVMFQYQDLLERQTVAFYSPSEKAILHVGQASVALVGGLMNGNGIAQYCIQGKKHLYQNGCFKSLNEGILSFSPLAKGEVISMFSLEAPIMPQDSVEAIAWVISSATQEEAKFINDSLLAEGPNLNIL
;
A
#
# COMPACT_ATOMS: atom_id res chain seq x y z
N MET A 1 54.77 -7.81 -6.34
CA MET A 1 54.01 -6.71 -6.96
C MET A 1 52.54 -6.93 -6.61
N ILE A 2 52.07 -6.32 -5.52
CA ILE A 2 50.71 -6.50 -4.99
C ILE A 2 49.92 -5.27 -5.43
N SER A 3 48.94 -5.47 -6.30
CA SER A 3 48.07 -4.39 -6.79
C SER A 3 47.07 -4.02 -5.70
N LEU A 4 47.28 -2.86 -5.09
CA LEU A 4 46.28 -2.12 -4.32
C LEU A 4 45.19 -1.64 -5.27
N SER A 5 44.01 -2.28 -5.24
CA SER A 5 42.80 -1.74 -5.87
C SER A 5 41.81 -1.31 -4.80
N ALA A 6 41.88 -0.01 -4.52
CA ALA A 6 40.84 0.93 -4.12
C ALA A 6 39.59 0.38 -3.38
N TYR A 7 39.57 0.72 -2.09
CA TYR A 7 38.41 1.17 -1.31
C TYR A 7 37.20 1.55 -2.18
N GLN A 8 36.19 0.69 -2.24
CA GLN A 8 34.86 1.08 -2.71
C GLN A 8 34.14 1.75 -1.52
N PRO A 9 33.70 3.01 -1.65
CA PRO A 9 32.97 3.65 -0.57
C PRO A 9 31.68 2.85 -0.34
N ASN A 10 31.48 2.45 0.92
CA ASN A 10 30.20 1.97 1.43
C ASN A 10 29.15 3.05 1.16
N PHE A 11 28.54 2.97 -0.02
CA PHE A 11 27.33 3.71 -0.33
C PHE A 11 26.32 3.22 0.70
N LYS A 12 26.04 4.08 1.69
CA LYS A 12 24.97 3.87 2.66
C LYS A 12 23.70 3.60 1.85
N ARG A 13 23.42 2.32 1.66
CA ARG A 13 22.10 1.82 1.35
C ARG A 13 21.31 2.11 2.61
N GLU A 14 20.79 3.33 2.72
CA GLU A 14 19.80 3.67 3.74
C GLU A 14 18.63 2.72 3.49
N LEU A 15 18.65 1.65 4.26
CA LEU A 15 17.67 0.60 4.30
C LEU A 15 16.37 1.21 4.86
N SER A 16 15.66 2.00 4.05
CA SER A 16 14.23 2.19 4.25
C SER A 16 13.58 0.82 4.01
N ARG A 17 13.47 0.02 5.06
CA ARG A 17 12.86 -1.33 5.03
C ARG A 17 11.36 -1.27 5.32
N LYS A 18 10.74 -0.11 5.06
CA LYS A 18 9.30 0.06 5.01
C LYS A 18 8.85 -0.41 3.65
N HIS A 19 8.21 -1.58 3.60
CA HIS A 19 7.72 -2.15 2.36
C HIS A 19 6.23 -1.90 2.27
N LEU A 20 5.81 -1.06 1.32
CA LEU A 20 4.48 -1.15 0.75
C LEU A 20 4.56 -1.99 -0.52
N LYS A 21 3.71 -2.99 -0.63
CA LYS A 21 3.49 -3.79 -1.83
C LYS A 21 2.07 -3.63 -2.29
N ALA A 22 1.84 -3.74 -3.59
CA ALA A 22 0.51 -3.69 -4.17
C ALA A 22 0.22 -4.97 -4.94
N GLY A 23 -1.04 -5.38 -4.91
CA GLY A 23 -1.57 -6.47 -5.71
C GLY A 23 -2.97 -6.12 -6.20
N ILE A 24 -3.47 -6.87 -7.16
CA ILE A 24 -4.80 -6.71 -7.71
C ILE A 24 -5.58 -8.00 -7.48
N TRP A 25 -6.79 -7.85 -6.96
CA TRP A 25 -7.80 -8.89 -7.01
C TRP A 25 -8.78 -8.57 -8.12
N LEU A 26 -9.03 -9.54 -8.99
CA LEU A 26 -9.96 -9.44 -10.11
C LEU A 26 -10.58 -10.82 -10.38
N ASP A 27 -11.91 -10.87 -10.45
CA ASP A 27 -12.68 -12.06 -10.83
C ASP A 27 -12.24 -13.37 -10.15
N GLY A 28 -12.09 -13.31 -8.81
CA GLY A 28 -11.78 -14.48 -7.98
C GLY A 28 -10.30 -14.80 -7.84
N THR A 29 -9.43 -14.10 -8.56
CA THR A 29 -7.97 -14.30 -8.51
C THR A 29 -7.29 -13.09 -7.89
N PHE A 30 -6.20 -13.33 -7.15
CA PHE A 30 -5.35 -12.29 -6.60
C PHE A 30 -3.91 -12.51 -7.03
N ASP A 31 -3.27 -11.44 -7.50
CA ASP A 31 -1.86 -11.44 -7.86
C ASP A 31 -1.14 -10.24 -7.25
N TRP A 32 0.07 -10.48 -6.74
CA TRP A 32 0.99 -9.41 -6.42
C TRP A 32 1.56 -8.84 -7.71
N VAL A 33 1.59 -7.51 -7.83
CA VAL A 33 2.28 -6.88 -8.94
C VAL A 33 3.75 -6.73 -8.58
N THR A 34 4.58 -7.58 -9.18
CA THR A 34 6.03 -7.62 -8.93
C THR A 34 6.83 -6.78 -9.92
N ASP A 35 6.29 -6.61 -11.13
CA ASP A 35 6.89 -5.82 -12.20
C ASP A 35 6.26 -4.43 -12.24
N GLU A 36 6.96 -3.46 -12.83
CA GLU A 36 6.39 -2.11 -13.01
C GLU A 36 5.10 -2.15 -13.83
N SER A 37 4.95 -3.13 -14.74
CA SER A 37 3.72 -3.36 -15.49
C SER A 37 3.36 -4.83 -15.58
N SER A 38 2.06 -5.14 -15.58
CA SER A 38 1.55 -6.51 -15.71
C SER A 38 0.23 -6.52 -16.47
N SER A 39 -0.06 -7.63 -17.16
CA SER A 39 -1.26 -7.81 -17.99
C SER A 39 -2.08 -9.00 -17.52
N TYR A 40 -3.41 -8.84 -17.52
CA TYR A 40 -4.39 -9.84 -17.07
C TYR A 40 -5.47 -10.04 -18.13
N LEU A 41 -6.26 -11.12 -18.01
CA LEU A 41 -7.37 -11.45 -18.91
C LEU A 41 -6.97 -11.40 -20.39
N GLY A 42 -5.91 -12.11 -20.77
CA GLY A 42 -5.43 -12.13 -22.16
C GLY A 42 -4.88 -10.78 -22.67
N GLY A 43 -4.57 -9.84 -21.78
CA GLY A 43 -4.02 -8.53 -22.12
C GLY A 43 -5.02 -7.38 -22.15
N GLU A 44 -6.30 -7.65 -21.89
CA GLU A 44 -7.35 -6.63 -21.84
C GLU A 44 -7.24 -5.72 -20.61
N VAL A 45 -6.65 -6.23 -19.53
CA VAL A 45 -6.41 -5.43 -18.32
C VAL A 45 -4.92 -5.24 -18.14
N ARG A 46 -4.49 -3.98 -18.07
CA ARG A 46 -3.08 -3.63 -17.85
C ARG A 46 -2.94 -2.87 -16.56
N THR A 47 -1.85 -3.12 -15.86
CA THR A 47 -1.51 -2.45 -14.62
C THR A 47 -0.14 -1.80 -14.75
N LEU A 48 0.02 -0.65 -14.09
CA LEU A 48 1.29 0.04 -13.93
C LEU A 48 1.43 0.46 -12.47
N VAL A 49 2.56 0.15 -11.85
CA VAL A 49 2.87 0.53 -10.48
C VAL A 49 4.09 1.44 -10.46
N GLN A 50 3.91 2.61 -9.88
CA GLN A 50 4.98 3.60 -9.68
C GLN A 50 5.07 3.96 -8.21
N SER A 51 6.29 4.17 -7.72
CA SER A 51 6.51 4.65 -6.36
C SER A 51 7.47 5.83 -6.38
N PHE A 52 7.23 6.80 -5.50
CA PHE A 52 8.16 7.90 -5.31
C PHE A 52 8.08 8.39 -3.86
N THR A 53 9.18 8.94 -3.36
CA THR A 53 9.24 9.50 -2.01
C THR A 53 9.51 11.00 -2.10
N LYS A 54 8.71 11.78 -1.38
CA LYS A 54 8.91 13.23 -1.23
C LYS A 54 8.89 13.56 0.25
N ARG A 55 10.04 14.04 0.76
CA ARG A 55 10.26 14.28 2.19
C ARG A 55 9.92 13.02 3.00
N GLN A 56 8.92 13.09 3.87
CA GLN A 56 8.53 12.02 4.77
C GLN A 56 7.36 11.17 4.27
N VAL A 57 6.88 11.42 3.04
CA VAL A 57 5.78 10.69 2.42
C VAL A 57 6.30 9.85 1.26
N THR A 58 6.02 8.55 1.30
CA THR A 58 6.21 7.65 0.17
C THR A 58 4.85 7.35 -0.44
N PHE A 59 4.70 7.58 -1.73
CA PHE A 59 3.49 7.31 -2.48
C PHE A 59 3.67 6.10 -3.39
N TYR A 60 2.56 5.42 -3.62
CA TYR A 60 2.43 4.31 -4.56
C TYR A 60 1.20 4.58 -5.42
N LYS A 61 1.44 4.73 -6.72
CA LYS A 61 0.40 4.90 -7.72
C LYS A 61 0.23 3.60 -8.48
N PHE A 62 -0.99 3.07 -8.44
CA PHE A 62 -1.38 1.86 -9.12
C PHE A 62 -2.44 2.21 -10.16
N THR A 63 -2.03 2.25 -11.43
CA THR A 63 -2.93 2.53 -12.55
C THR A 63 -3.45 1.23 -13.11
N ILE A 64 -4.77 1.14 -13.32
CA ILE A 64 -5.42 0.01 -14.01
C ILE A 64 -6.09 0.55 -15.26
N GLN A 65 -5.77 -0.06 -16.40
CA GLN A 65 -6.42 0.22 -17.68
C GLN A 65 -7.31 -0.96 -18.07
N ASN A 66 -8.58 -0.67 -18.32
CA ASN A 66 -9.55 -1.63 -18.84
C ASN A 66 -9.74 -1.43 -20.35
N SER A 67 -9.09 -2.27 -21.15
CA SER A 67 -9.24 -2.28 -22.60
C SER A 67 -10.33 -3.27 -23.07
N SER A 68 -11.06 -3.90 -22.16
CA SER A 68 -12.16 -4.81 -22.49
C SER A 68 -13.45 -4.04 -22.83
N LYS A 69 -14.48 -4.79 -23.25
CA LYS A 69 -15.84 -4.27 -23.47
C LYS A 69 -16.73 -4.36 -22.22
N ALA A 70 -16.23 -4.93 -21.14
CA ALA A 70 -16.98 -5.16 -19.91
C ALA A 70 -16.56 -4.17 -18.81
N LYS A 71 -17.47 -3.91 -17.87
CA LYS A 71 -17.16 -3.18 -16.64
C LYS A 71 -16.35 -4.09 -15.72
N LEU A 72 -15.30 -3.56 -15.09
CA LEU A 72 -14.51 -4.27 -14.08
C LEU A 72 -14.81 -3.72 -12.67
N ILE A 73 -14.66 -4.56 -11.66
CA ILE A 73 -14.72 -4.16 -10.25
C ILE A 73 -13.48 -4.71 -9.52
N PRO A 74 -12.29 -4.19 -9.85
CA PRO A 74 -11.06 -4.65 -9.21
C PRO A 74 -10.98 -4.16 -7.77
N LYS A 75 -10.18 -4.88 -6.97
CA LYS A 75 -9.75 -4.43 -5.65
C LYS A 75 -8.24 -4.33 -5.65
N VAL A 76 -7.71 -3.14 -5.44
CA VAL A 76 -6.26 -2.93 -5.30
C VAL A 76 -5.90 -3.14 -3.83
N MET A 77 -5.11 -4.17 -3.56
CA MET A 77 -4.67 -4.53 -2.21
C MET A 77 -3.29 -3.93 -1.97
N PHE A 78 -3.16 -3.12 -0.93
CA PHE A 78 -1.87 -2.64 -0.45
C PHE A 78 -1.51 -3.33 0.86
N GLN A 79 -0.27 -3.81 0.97
CA GLN A 79 0.26 -4.37 2.20
C GLN A 79 1.46 -3.56 2.66
N TYR A 80 1.37 -3.05 3.88
CA TYR A 80 2.44 -2.35 4.56
C TYR A 80 3.04 -3.19 5.68
N GLN A 81 4.37 -3.13 5.78
CA GLN A 81 5.10 -3.62 6.92
C GLN A 81 6.37 -2.80 7.17
N ASP A 82 6.65 -2.52 8.43
CA ASP A 82 7.99 -2.13 8.88
C ASP A 82 8.78 -3.40 9.27
N LEU A 83 9.97 -3.60 8.68
CA LEU A 83 10.82 -4.76 8.96
C LEU A 83 11.77 -4.55 10.15
N LEU A 84 11.93 -3.32 10.63
CA LEU A 84 12.80 -2.97 11.74
C LEU A 84 12.04 -2.87 13.06
N GLU A 85 10.81 -2.38 13.01
CA GLU A 85 9.98 -2.26 14.20
C GLU A 85 9.40 -3.62 14.62
N ARG A 86 9.65 -3.98 15.88
CA ARG A 86 9.21 -5.25 16.48
C ARG A 86 8.16 -5.06 17.57
N GLN A 87 8.00 -3.83 18.04
CA GLN A 87 7.05 -3.45 19.07
C GLN A 87 6.17 -2.31 18.56
N THR A 88 5.41 -2.59 17.49
CA THR A 88 4.40 -1.68 16.96
C THR A 88 3.05 -1.99 17.58
N VAL A 89 2.24 -0.98 17.86
CA VAL A 89 0.79 -1.12 17.92
C VAL A 89 0.23 -0.53 16.63
N ALA A 90 -0.48 -1.31 15.84
CA ALA A 90 -1.10 -0.81 14.62
C ALA A 90 -2.61 -0.97 14.67
N PHE A 91 -3.33 0.05 14.22
CA PHE A 91 -4.78 0.08 14.23
C PHE A 91 -5.35 0.94 13.11
N TYR A 92 -6.57 0.64 12.68
CA TYR A 92 -7.30 1.54 11.81
C TYR A 92 -7.90 2.67 12.64
N SER A 93 -7.66 3.91 12.23
CA SER A 93 -8.18 5.09 12.90
C SER A 93 -9.29 5.74 12.06
N PRO A 94 -10.56 5.71 12.52
CA PRO A 94 -11.67 6.28 11.76
C PRO A 94 -11.57 7.79 11.51
N SER A 95 -10.99 8.55 12.45
CA SER A 95 -10.79 10.00 12.32
C SER A 95 -9.83 10.36 11.19
N GLU A 96 -8.74 9.61 11.05
CA GLU A 96 -7.71 9.80 10.02
C GLU A 96 -8.06 9.04 8.73
N LYS A 97 -9.07 8.17 8.76
CA LYS A 97 -9.46 7.25 7.67
C LYS A 97 -8.27 6.43 7.15
N ALA A 98 -7.37 6.05 8.06
CA ALA A 98 -6.06 5.50 7.74
C ALA A 98 -5.63 4.47 8.79
N ILE A 99 -4.60 3.68 8.48
CA ILE A 99 -3.98 2.75 9.42
C ILE A 99 -2.76 3.42 10.04
N LEU A 100 -2.74 3.52 11.37
CA LEU A 100 -1.59 3.98 12.13
C LEU A 100 -0.76 2.78 12.59
N HIS A 101 0.55 2.89 12.47
CA HIS A 101 1.56 2.02 13.05
C HIS A 101 2.39 2.86 14.02
N VAL A 102 2.21 2.62 15.32
CA VAL A 102 2.83 3.38 16.40
C VAL A 102 3.91 2.52 17.04
N GLY A 103 5.16 2.86 16.76
CA GLY A 103 6.34 2.27 17.41
C GLY A 103 6.78 3.09 18.63
N GLN A 104 7.94 2.76 19.19
CA GLN A 104 8.46 3.46 20.38
C GLN A 104 8.87 4.90 20.09
N ALA A 105 9.42 5.16 18.90
CA ALA A 105 9.99 6.46 18.53
C ALA A 105 9.55 6.92 17.13
N SER A 106 8.58 6.23 16.51
CA SER A 106 8.10 6.60 15.19
C SER A 106 6.64 6.24 14.98
N VAL A 107 6.00 7.00 14.11
CA VAL A 107 4.66 6.75 13.61
C VAL A 107 4.72 6.60 12.10
N ALA A 108 4.09 5.54 11.59
CA ALA A 108 3.76 5.43 10.17
C ALA A 108 2.24 5.48 10.00
N LEU A 109 1.75 6.44 9.21
CA LEU A 109 0.35 6.52 8.80
C LEU A 109 0.24 6.01 7.36
N VAL A 110 -0.61 5.01 7.15
CA VAL A 110 -0.85 4.38 5.85
C VAL A 110 -2.26 4.67 5.40
N GLY A 111 -2.40 5.39 4.29
CA GLY A 111 -3.67 5.81 3.72
C GLY A 111 -3.70 5.61 2.21
N GLY A 112 -4.83 5.93 1.60
CA GLY A 112 -4.98 5.90 0.15
C GLY A 112 -6.37 6.27 -0.33
N LEU A 113 -6.46 6.56 -1.62
CA LEU A 113 -7.67 6.92 -2.33
C LEU A 113 -7.72 6.28 -3.72
N MET A 114 -8.92 5.91 -4.15
CA MET A 114 -9.22 5.49 -5.52
C MET A 114 -10.55 6.09 -5.93
N ASN A 115 -10.54 6.93 -6.96
CA ASN A 115 -11.72 7.69 -7.40
C ASN A 115 -12.43 8.43 -6.26
N GLY A 116 -11.66 9.08 -5.38
CA GLY A 116 -12.18 9.81 -4.20
C GLY A 116 -12.62 8.95 -3.02
N ASN A 117 -12.66 7.62 -3.15
CA ASN A 117 -12.99 6.71 -2.06
C ASN A 117 -11.75 6.24 -1.32
N GLY A 118 -11.82 6.20 0.00
CA GLY A 118 -10.73 5.72 0.85
C GLY A 118 -10.68 4.20 0.99
N ILE A 119 -10.03 3.75 2.06
CA ILE A 119 -9.90 2.33 2.42
C ILE A 119 -11.28 1.68 2.55
N ALA A 120 -11.53 0.64 1.74
CA ALA A 120 -12.79 -0.11 1.72
C ALA A 120 -12.76 -1.31 2.68
N GLN A 121 -11.64 -2.04 2.71
CA GLN A 121 -11.41 -3.15 3.63
C GLN A 121 -10.02 -3.02 4.24
N TYR A 122 -9.85 -3.58 5.44
CA TYR A 122 -8.54 -3.63 6.08
C TYR A 122 -8.42 -4.83 7.02
N CYS A 123 -7.18 -5.28 7.19
CA CYS A 123 -6.80 -6.36 8.07
C CYS A 123 -5.42 -6.06 8.65
N ILE A 124 -5.32 -6.05 9.97
CA ILE A 124 -4.10 -5.74 10.71
C ILE A 124 -3.78 -6.95 11.59
N GLN A 125 -2.59 -7.53 11.44
CA GLN A 125 -2.21 -8.78 12.10
C GLN A 125 -0.77 -8.77 12.58
N GLY A 126 -0.51 -9.42 13.72
CA GLY A 126 0.85 -9.76 14.12
C GLY A 126 1.39 -10.94 13.31
N LYS A 127 2.66 -10.92 12.91
CA LYS A 127 3.31 -12.00 12.12
C LYS A 127 3.18 -13.40 12.74
N LYS A 128 3.10 -13.49 14.06
CA LYS A 128 2.95 -14.77 14.77
C LYS A 128 1.54 -15.36 14.68
N HIS A 129 0.58 -14.59 14.16
CA HIS A 129 -0.83 -14.94 14.09
C HIS A 129 -1.38 -14.79 12.66
N LEU A 130 -0.54 -15.00 11.65
CA LEU A 130 -0.99 -14.98 10.26
C LEU A 130 -2.04 -16.08 10.04
N TYR A 131 -3.19 -15.73 9.45
CA TYR A 131 -4.11 -16.76 8.97
C TYR A 131 -3.47 -17.55 7.83
N GLN A 132 -4.02 -18.73 7.54
CA GLN A 132 -3.54 -19.61 6.47
C GLN A 132 -3.40 -18.89 5.11
N ASN A 133 -4.30 -17.93 4.82
CA ASN A 133 -4.30 -17.11 3.61
C ASN A 133 -3.84 -15.65 3.88
N GLY A 134 -3.03 -15.43 4.92
CA GLY A 134 -2.60 -14.09 5.34
C GLY A 134 -3.76 -13.22 5.82
N CYS A 135 -4.01 -12.11 5.14
CA CYS A 135 -5.11 -11.20 5.49
C CYS A 135 -6.45 -11.56 4.83
N PHE A 136 -6.48 -12.50 3.88
CA PHE A 136 -7.72 -12.89 3.21
C PHE A 136 -8.56 -13.81 4.10
N LYS A 137 -9.82 -13.41 4.32
CA LYS A 137 -10.88 -14.30 4.78
C LYS A 137 -11.36 -15.20 3.65
N SER A 138 -11.49 -14.63 2.45
CA SER A 138 -11.91 -15.31 1.23
C SER A 138 -11.11 -14.76 0.06
N LEU A 139 -10.16 -15.55 -0.45
CA LEU A 139 -9.37 -15.17 -1.63
C LEU A 139 -10.25 -15.12 -2.88
N ASN A 140 -11.17 -16.08 -3.02
CA ASN A 140 -12.09 -16.17 -4.15
C ASN A 140 -13.10 -15.00 -4.22
N GLU A 141 -13.36 -14.30 -3.12
CA GLU A 141 -14.25 -13.14 -3.11
C GLU A 141 -13.49 -11.82 -2.92
N GLY A 142 -12.18 -11.89 -2.73
CA GLY A 142 -11.34 -10.72 -2.43
C GLY A 142 -11.77 -10.03 -1.13
N ILE A 143 -12.08 -10.82 -0.10
CA ILE A 143 -12.52 -10.33 1.20
C ILE A 143 -11.40 -10.49 2.21
N LEU A 144 -11.01 -9.38 2.85
CA LEU A 144 -10.07 -9.37 3.95
C LEU A 144 -10.76 -9.72 5.27
N SER A 145 -10.03 -10.38 6.18
CA SER A 145 -10.48 -10.60 7.55
C SER A 145 -10.56 -9.26 8.28
N PHE A 146 -11.71 -8.96 8.89
CA PHE A 146 -11.81 -7.77 9.71
C PHE A 146 -10.97 -7.90 10.98
N SER A 147 -9.84 -7.21 11.02
CA SER A 147 -8.94 -7.16 12.17
C SER A 147 -8.42 -5.73 12.32
N PRO A 148 -9.02 -4.91 13.20
CA PRO A 148 -8.75 -3.48 13.26
C PRO A 148 -7.53 -3.09 14.10
N LEU A 149 -6.89 -4.05 14.80
CA LEU A 149 -5.82 -3.79 15.76
C LEU A 149 -4.89 -5.00 15.88
N ALA A 150 -3.59 -4.77 15.91
CA ALA A 150 -2.61 -5.76 16.33
C ALA A 150 -1.42 -5.11 17.05
N LYS A 151 -0.60 -5.94 17.71
CA LYS A 151 0.64 -5.51 18.37
C LYS A 151 1.82 -6.43 18.05
N GLY A 152 3.03 -5.89 18.19
CA GLY A 152 4.30 -6.59 17.97
C GLY A 152 4.86 -6.32 16.57
N GLU A 153 5.34 -7.36 15.90
CA GLU A 153 5.69 -7.30 14.47
C GLU A 153 4.41 -7.36 13.65
N VAL A 154 3.95 -6.23 13.13
CA VAL A 154 2.65 -6.10 12.50
C VAL A 154 2.76 -5.99 10.97
N ILE A 155 1.83 -6.64 10.28
CA ILE A 155 1.52 -6.42 8.87
C ILE A 155 0.11 -5.85 8.80
N SER A 156 -0.09 -4.84 7.95
CA SER A 156 -1.42 -4.34 7.62
C SER A 156 -1.67 -4.47 6.13
N MET A 157 -2.84 -4.96 5.76
CA MET A 157 -3.33 -4.99 4.38
C MET A 157 -4.63 -4.21 4.30
N PHE A 158 -4.83 -3.47 3.21
CA PHE A 158 -6.08 -2.77 2.95
C PHE A 158 -6.42 -2.76 1.46
N SER A 159 -7.70 -2.57 1.13
CA SER A 159 -8.18 -2.46 -0.24
C SER A 159 -8.60 -1.03 -0.59
N LEU A 160 -8.33 -0.65 -1.83
CA LEU A 160 -8.99 0.45 -2.53
C LEU A 160 -9.80 -0.14 -3.68
N GLU A 161 -11.04 0.33 -3.84
CA GLU A 161 -12.01 -0.31 -4.73
C GLU A 161 -12.79 0.76 -5.50
N ALA A 162 -12.83 0.61 -6.83
CA ALA A 162 -13.69 1.41 -7.67
C ALA A 162 -14.03 0.65 -8.96
N PRO A 163 -15.24 0.80 -9.51
CA PRO A 163 -15.56 0.26 -10.80
C PRO A 163 -14.75 0.96 -11.91
N ILE A 164 -14.37 0.21 -12.93
CA ILE A 164 -13.73 0.73 -14.15
C ILE A 164 -14.65 0.46 -15.33
N MET A 165 -15.03 1.52 -16.05
CA MET A 165 -15.88 1.39 -17.23
C MET A 165 -15.09 0.77 -18.41
N PRO A 166 -15.77 0.23 -19.44
CA PRO A 166 -15.10 -0.22 -20.64
C PRO A 166 -14.26 0.90 -21.27
N GLN A 167 -13.06 0.59 -21.75
CA GLN A 167 -12.12 1.53 -22.38
C GLN A 167 -11.68 2.69 -21.46
N ASP A 168 -11.74 2.49 -20.15
CA ASP A 168 -11.42 3.50 -19.15
C ASP A 168 -10.23 3.08 -18.28
N SER A 169 -9.71 4.02 -17.49
CA SER A 169 -8.65 3.76 -16.52
C SER A 169 -8.95 4.40 -15.17
N VAL A 170 -8.30 3.88 -14.13
CA VAL A 170 -8.41 4.41 -12.78
C VAL A 170 -7.05 4.34 -12.11
N GLU A 171 -6.85 5.23 -11.15
CA GLU A 171 -5.66 5.29 -10.32
C GLU A 171 -6.05 5.04 -8.87
N ALA A 172 -5.42 4.03 -8.27
CA ALA A 172 -5.41 3.82 -6.84
C ALA A 172 -4.09 4.36 -6.30
N ILE A 173 -4.18 5.35 -5.42
CA ILE A 173 -3.03 6.00 -4.81
C ILE A 173 -3.00 5.62 -3.35
N ALA A 174 -1.90 5.03 -2.90
CA ALA A 174 -1.61 4.80 -1.49
C ALA A 174 -0.42 5.65 -1.05
N TRP A 175 -0.36 5.97 0.23
CA TRP A 175 0.78 6.66 0.83
C TRP A 175 1.14 6.09 2.20
N VAL A 176 2.42 6.22 2.53
CA VAL A 176 2.98 5.98 3.85
C VAL A 176 3.65 7.29 4.30
N ILE A 177 3.11 7.88 5.36
CA ILE A 177 3.69 9.05 6.02
C ILE A 177 4.52 8.55 7.20
N SER A 178 5.82 8.82 7.17
CA SER A 178 6.72 8.58 8.30
C SER A 178 6.84 9.85 9.13
N SER A 179 6.75 9.75 10.44
CA SER A 179 6.77 10.92 11.34
C SER A 179 7.24 10.54 12.74
N ALA A 180 7.58 11.53 13.55
CA ALA A 180 7.89 11.31 14.95
C ALA A 180 6.63 11.24 15.83
N THR A 181 5.56 11.93 15.42
CA THR A 181 4.31 12.04 16.21
C THR A 181 3.08 11.79 15.34
N GLN A 182 1.97 11.41 16.00
CA GLN A 182 0.71 11.17 15.30
C GLN A 182 0.11 12.47 14.74
N GLU A 183 0.31 13.59 15.41
CA GLU A 183 -0.19 14.91 15.03
C GLU A 183 0.46 15.38 13.72
N GLU A 184 1.77 15.19 13.59
CA GLU A 184 2.50 15.47 12.35
C GLU A 184 1.99 14.60 11.20
N ALA A 185 1.85 13.28 11.45
CA ALA A 185 1.32 12.35 10.45
C ALA A 185 -0.09 12.76 10.00
N LYS A 186 -0.94 13.12 10.95
CA LYS A 186 -2.32 13.53 10.73
C LYS A 186 -2.37 14.81 9.90
N PHE A 187 -1.60 15.82 10.26
CA PHE A 187 -1.58 17.10 9.53
C PHE A 187 -1.26 16.92 8.04
N ILE A 188 -0.27 16.07 7.75
CA ILE A 188 0.11 15.73 6.37
C ILE A 188 -1.03 14.95 5.70
N ASN A 189 -1.59 13.94 6.37
CA ASN A 189 -2.67 13.13 5.82
C ASN A 189 -3.92 13.96 5.49
N ASP A 190 -4.31 14.87 6.38
CA ASP A 190 -5.45 15.78 6.15
C ASP A 190 -5.21 16.64 4.90
N SER A 191 -3.97 17.10 4.68
CA SER A 191 -3.59 17.86 3.49
C SER A 191 -3.70 17.02 2.21
N LEU A 192 -3.22 15.77 2.23
CA LEU A 192 -3.34 14.85 1.08
C LEU A 192 -4.80 14.50 0.76
N LEU A 193 -5.61 14.27 1.80
CA LEU A 193 -7.03 14.00 1.64
C LEU A 193 -7.80 15.21 1.08
N ALA A 194 -7.39 16.44 1.43
CA ALA A 194 -7.99 17.66 0.90
C ALA A 194 -7.68 17.88 -0.59
N GLU A 195 -6.50 17.44 -1.08
CA GLU A 195 -6.17 17.45 -2.51
C GLU A 195 -7.02 16.42 -3.29
N GLY A 196 -7.36 15.29 -2.66
CA GLY A 196 -8.30 14.30 -3.18
C GLY A 196 -7.86 13.71 -4.53
N PRO A 197 -8.72 13.66 -5.56
CA PRO A 197 -8.36 13.12 -6.88
C PRO A 197 -7.35 13.98 -7.65
N ASN A 198 -7.09 15.22 -7.20
CA ASN A 198 -6.11 16.12 -7.83
C ASN A 198 -4.70 15.96 -7.24
N LEU A 199 -4.48 14.94 -6.42
CA LEU A 199 -3.17 14.64 -5.83
C LEU A 199 -2.15 14.47 -6.97
N ASN A 200 -1.35 15.51 -7.22
CA ASN A 200 -0.34 15.50 -8.28
C ASN A 200 0.94 14.89 -7.70
N ILE A 201 1.14 13.62 -8.04
CA ILE A 201 2.21 12.78 -7.52
C ILE A 201 3.41 12.66 -8.49
N LEU A 202 3.52 13.57 -9.46
CA LEU A 202 4.63 13.67 -10.42
C LEU A 202 5.12 15.11 -10.54
#